data_AF-A0A9E5FW89-F1
#
_entry.id   AF-A0A9E5FW89-F1
#
_cell.length_a   1.000
_cell.length_b   1.000
_cell.length_c   1.000
_cell.angle_alpha   90.00
_cell.angle_beta   90.00
_cell.angle_gamma   90.00
#
_symmetry.space_group_name_H-M   'P 1'
#
loop_
_entity.id
_entity.type
_entity.pdbx_description
1 polymer ?
#
loop_
_entity_poly.entity_id
_entity_poly.type
_entity_poly.pdbx_seq_one_letter_code
_entity_poly.pdbx_strand_id
1 'polypeptide(L)'
;MNKPFLHLAIGVFDGVHLGHRAVIHSAREAARRLGGQVGVLTFDPHPSRLLRPDSPTPLIFNRQQKDERLIEAGAQFIHHQNFDLPHASMPAEDFPRWLKNQFPSLLSIHIGKNFHYGRGRSGQSQTLIRDAQELGL
;
A
#
# COMPACT_ATOMS: atom_id res chain seq x y z
N MET A 1 -17.35 -6.61 18.27
CA MET A 1 -17.04 -5.18 18.04
C MET A 1 -16.78 -4.99 16.55
N ASN A 2 -17.50 -4.09 15.88
CA ASN A 2 -17.31 -3.85 14.44
C ASN A 2 -15.91 -3.25 14.23
N LYS A 3 -15.11 -3.83 13.33
CA LYS A 3 -13.80 -3.24 12.96
C LYS A 3 -14.05 -1.87 12.31
N PRO A 4 -13.31 -0.81 12.69
CA PRO A 4 -13.47 0.48 12.04
C PRO A 4 -13.10 0.39 10.55
N PHE A 5 -13.76 1.21 9.73
CA PHE A 5 -13.44 1.35 8.31
C PHE A 5 -11.96 1.68 8.11
N LEU A 6 -11.43 1.26 6.97
CA LEU A 6 -10.02 1.38 6.67
C LEU A 6 -9.79 2.25 5.44
N HIS A 7 -8.93 3.26 5.61
CA HIS A 7 -8.35 4.05 4.53
C HIS A 7 -6.88 3.65 4.38
N LEU A 8 -6.54 2.95 3.29
CA LEU A 8 -5.25 2.27 3.14
C LEU A 8 -4.33 3.02 2.17
N ALA A 9 -3.20 3.52 2.69
CA ALA A 9 -2.10 4.02 1.89
C ALA A 9 -1.19 2.87 1.44
N ILE A 10 -0.88 2.77 0.15
CA ILE A 10 -0.10 1.65 -0.40
C ILE A 10 1.18 2.15 -1.08
N GLY A 11 2.31 1.54 -0.74
CA GLY A 11 3.60 1.89 -1.31
C GLY A 11 4.79 1.20 -0.65
N VAL A 12 5.96 1.30 -1.28
CA VAL A 12 7.21 0.81 -0.68
C VAL A 12 7.59 1.63 0.56
N PHE A 13 7.37 2.94 0.52
CA PHE A 13 7.57 3.85 1.63
C PHE A 13 8.99 3.93 2.20
N ASP A 14 10.02 3.46 1.48
CA ASP A 14 11.40 3.65 1.91
C ASP A 14 11.77 5.15 1.95
N GLY A 15 12.46 5.58 3.01
CA GLY A 15 12.77 6.98 3.29
C GLY A 15 11.61 7.89 3.69
N VAL A 16 10.34 7.47 3.55
CA VAL A 16 9.11 8.25 3.93
C VAL A 16 9.19 9.74 3.56
N HIS A 17 9.67 10.04 2.35
CA HIS A 17 9.83 11.41 1.84
C HIS A 17 8.50 12.15 1.63
N LEU A 18 8.54 13.42 1.20
CA LEU A 18 7.34 14.26 1.05
C LEU A 18 6.23 13.61 0.18
N GLY A 19 6.60 12.98 -0.94
CA GLY A 19 5.63 12.24 -1.77
C GLY A 19 4.92 11.10 -1.01
N HIS A 20 5.64 10.33 -0.19
CA HIS A 20 5.07 9.28 0.65
C HIS A 20 4.14 9.86 1.72
N ARG A 21 4.57 10.93 2.37
CA ARG A 21 3.76 11.65 3.38
C ARG A 21 2.47 12.18 2.77
N ALA A 22 2.49 12.63 1.52
CA ALA A 22 1.29 13.08 0.81
C ALA A 22 0.27 11.94 0.58
N VAL A 23 0.72 10.72 0.27
CA VAL A 23 -0.17 9.55 0.14
C VAL A 23 -0.82 9.20 1.48
N ILE A 24 -0.03 9.17 2.56
CA ILE A 24 -0.53 8.89 3.92
C ILE A 24 -1.48 10.00 4.37
N HIS A 25 -1.14 11.26 4.10
CA HIS A 25 -2.01 12.41 4.38
C HIS A 25 -3.36 12.30 3.66
N SER A 26 -3.37 11.87 2.39
CA SER A 26 -4.62 11.63 1.67
C SER A 26 -5.53 10.61 2.38
N ALA A 27 -4.96 9.52 2.90
CA ALA A 27 -5.70 8.54 3.69
C ALA A 27 -6.22 9.11 5.03
N ARG A 28 -5.42 9.95 5.70
CA ARG A 28 -5.84 10.66 6.92
C ARG A 28 -7.02 11.59 6.68
N GLU A 29 -7.02 12.33 5.59
CA GLU A 29 -8.11 13.23 5.23
C GLU A 29 -9.41 12.45 4.95
N ALA A 30 -9.30 11.28 4.31
CA ALA A 30 -10.44 10.39 4.11
C ALA A 30 -10.98 9.83 5.44
N ALA A 31 -10.10 9.35 6.32
CA ALA A 31 -10.48 8.86 7.65
C ALA A 31 -11.13 9.95 8.52
N ARG A 32 -10.64 11.19 8.46
CA ARG A 32 -11.26 12.32 9.17
C ARG A 32 -12.67 12.62 8.66
N ARG A 33 -12.89 12.51 7.35
CA ARG A 33 -14.17 12.86 6.71
C ARG A 33 -15.21 11.74 6.80
N LEU A 34 -14.80 10.49 6.63
CA LEU A 34 -15.68 9.34 6.48
C LEU A 34 -15.70 8.44 7.73
N GLY A 35 -14.85 8.74 8.72
CA GLY A 35 -14.62 7.91 9.89
C GLY A 35 -13.78 6.67 9.56
N GLY A 36 -13.12 6.10 10.57
CA GLY A 36 -12.26 4.93 10.41
C GLY A 36 -10.82 5.19 10.78
N GLN A 37 -9.94 4.25 10.40
CA GLN A 37 -8.52 4.27 10.71
C GLN A 37 -7.66 4.36 9.46
N VAL A 38 -6.43 4.85 9.64
CA VAL A 38 -5.44 4.99 8.58
C VAL A 38 -4.48 3.82 8.63
N GLY A 39 -4.42 3.06 7.55
CA GLY A 39 -3.49 1.96 7.37
C GLY A 39 -2.41 2.26 6.36
N VAL A 40 -1.29 1.57 6.52
CA VAL A 40 -0.24 1.50 5.49
C VAL A 40 -0.05 0.04 5.07
N LEU A 41 -0.07 -0.23 3.77
CA LEU A 41 0.48 -1.45 3.19
C LEU A 41 1.85 -1.13 2.60
N THR A 42 2.87 -1.78 3.15
CA THR A 42 4.25 -1.73 2.65
C THR A 42 4.76 -3.15 2.43
N PHE A 43 5.99 -3.30 1.96
CA PHE A 43 6.57 -4.58 1.62
C PHE A 43 7.82 -4.85 2.45
N ASP A 44 7.92 -6.08 2.95
CA ASP A 44 9.11 -6.61 3.60
C ASP A 44 9.21 -8.12 3.31
N PRO A 45 10.26 -8.62 2.64
CA PRO A 45 11.41 -7.86 2.13
C PRO A 45 11.02 -6.89 1.00
N HIS A 46 11.88 -5.88 0.76
CA HIS A 46 11.68 -4.93 -0.33
C HIS A 46 11.55 -5.66 -1.68
N PRO A 47 10.58 -5.31 -2.57
CA PRO A 47 10.30 -6.06 -3.80
C PRO A 47 11.51 -6.25 -4.72
N SER A 48 12.46 -5.31 -4.72
CA SER A 48 13.70 -5.44 -5.49
C SER A 48 14.56 -6.63 -5.09
N ARG A 49 14.43 -7.15 -3.87
CA ARG A 49 15.16 -8.35 -3.43
C ARG A 49 14.76 -9.56 -4.27
N LEU A 50 13.49 -9.64 -4.65
CA LEU A 50 12.98 -10.68 -5.54
C LEU A 50 13.14 -10.30 -7.01
N LEU A 51 12.79 -9.06 -7.38
CA LEU A 51 12.72 -8.64 -8.79
C LEU A 51 14.08 -8.31 -9.41
N ARG A 52 15.09 -7.99 -8.59
CA ARG A 52 16.44 -7.61 -9.00
C ARG A 52 17.47 -8.21 -8.04
N PRO A 53 17.58 -9.55 -7.96
CA PRO A 53 18.39 -10.22 -6.94
C PRO A 53 19.88 -9.84 -7.01
N ASP A 54 20.41 -9.57 -8.20
CA ASP A 54 21.82 -9.18 -8.40
C ASP A 54 22.11 -7.72 -8.06
N SER A 55 21.07 -6.88 -7.98
CA SER A 55 21.19 -5.44 -7.72
C SER A 55 19.97 -4.89 -6.98
N PRO A 56 19.70 -5.36 -5.75
CA PRO A 56 18.58 -4.88 -4.97
C PRO A 56 18.77 -3.41 -4.59
N THR A 57 17.67 -2.67 -4.46
CA THR A 57 17.69 -1.29 -3.97
C THR A 57 18.31 -1.24 -2.58
N PRO A 58 19.36 -0.42 -2.36
CA PRO A 58 19.84 -0.10 -1.03
C PRO A 58 18.74 0.62 -0.25
N LEU A 59 18.47 0.16 0.96
CA LEU A 59 17.40 0.72 1.79
C LEU A 59 17.90 1.96 2.55
N ILE A 60 17.09 3.01 2.58
CA ILE A 60 17.33 4.22 3.38
C ILE A 60 17.06 3.92 4.85
N PHE A 61 15.98 3.18 5.12
CA PHE A 61 15.59 2.80 6.48
C PHE A 61 15.62 1.28 6.67
N ASN A 62 16.02 0.86 7.87
CA ASN A 62 15.64 -0.47 8.35
C ASN A 62 14.14 -0.52 8.68
N ARG A 63 13.62 -1.72 8.98
CA ARG A 63 12.19 -1.91 9.27
C ARG A 63 11.68 -1.04 10.42
N GLN A 64 12.41 -0.98 11.54
CA GLN A 64 12.02 -0.19 12.70
C GLN A 64 11.96 1.30 12.38
N GLN A 65 12.99 1.85 11.73
CA GLN A 65 13.03 3.25 11.32
C GLN A 65 11.90 3.60 10.35
N LYS A 66 11.59 2.69 9.40
CA LYS A 66 10.46 2.86 8.49
C LYS A 66 9.15 2.92 9.27
N ASP A 67 8.94 2.02 10.22
CA ASP A 67 7.72 1.96 11.03
C ASP A 67 7.54 3.22 11.88
N GLU A 68 8.59 3.69 12.56
CA GLU A 68 8.58 4.96 13.32
C GLU A 68 8.17 6.14 12.44
N ARG A 69 8.78 6.27 11.25
CA ARG A 69 8.49 7.36 10.30
C ARG A 69 7.08 7.27 9.70
N LEU A 70 6.56 6.07 9.49
CA LEU A 70 5.19 5.86 9.03
C LEU A 70 4.16 6.24 10.10
N ILE A 71 4.42 5.89 11.36
CA ILE A 71 3.59 6.28 12.51
C ILE A 71 3.60 7.80 12.68
N GLU A 72 4.77 8.44 12.62
CA GLU A 72 4.90 9.90 12.64
C GLU A 72 4.14 10.59 11.49
N ALA A 73 4.05 9.94 10.31
CA ALA A 73 3.26 10.43 9.19
C ALA A 73 1.74 10.28 9.39
N GLY A 74 1.33 9.48 10.38
CA GLY A 74 -0.05 9.29 10.84
C GLY A 74 -0.66 7.93 10.48
N ALA A 75 0.15 6.91 10.20
CA ALA A 75 -0.32 5.53 10.14
C ALA A 75 -0.71 5.04 11.54
N GLN A 76 -1.85 4.35 11.65
CA GLN A 76 -2.32 3.74 12.91
C GLN A 76 -2.03 2.24 12.95
N PHE A 77 -1.89 1.60 11.79
CA PHE A 77 -1.33 0.26 11.66
C PHE A 77 -0.54 0.15 10.35
N ILE A 78 0.41 -0.79 10.33
CA ILE A 78 1.29 -1.04 9.19
C ILE A 78 1.23 -2.54 8.86
N HIS A 79 0.75 -2.87 7.66
CA HIS A 79 0.80 -4.21 7.10
C HIS A 79 2.05 -4.35 6.22
N HIS A 80 2.98 -5.19 6.66
CA HIS A 80 4.14 -5.57 5.84
C HIS A 80 3.77 -6.80 5.03
N GLN A 81 3.43 -6.59 3.76
CA GLN A 81 3.15 -7.67 2.83
C GLN A 81 4.46 -8.36 2.42
N ASN A 82 4.50 -9.69 2.57
CA ASN A 82 5.58 -10.49 2.01
C ASN A 82 5.51 -10.42 0.47
N PHE A 83 6.57 -9.91 -0.17
CA PHE A 83 6.66 -9.83 -1.62
C PHE A 83 7.42 -11.05 -2.16
N ASP A 84 6.72 -12.17 -2.26
CA ASP A 84 7.22 -13.46 -2.76
C ASP A 84 6.78 -13.74 -4.21
N LEU A 85 7.20 -14.88 -4.76
CA LEU A 85 6.84 -15.29 -6.12
C LEU A 85 5.31 -15.35 -6.35
N PRO A 86 4.49 -15.94 -5.45
CA PRO A 86 3.04 -15.87 -5.56
C PRO A 86 2.51 -14.43 -5.66
N HIS A 87 2.92 -13.53 -4.77
CA HIS A 87 2.45 -12.15 -4.81
C HIS A 87 2.93 -11.41 -6.08
N ALA A 88 4.18 -11.61 -6.48
CA ALA A 88 4.75 -11.02 -7.68
C ALA A 88 4.12 -11.53 -8.99
N SER A 89 3.54 -12.73 -8.95
CA SER A 89 2.90 -13.37 -10.11
C SER A 89 1.40 -13.09 -10.22
N MET A 90 0.82 -12.38 -9.25
CA MET A 90 -0.61 -12.04 -9.22
C MET A 90 -1.01 -11.20 -10.45
N PRO A 91 -2.02 -11.61 -11.23
CA PRO A 91 -2.59 -10.76 -12.28
C PRO A 91 -3.05 -9.40 -11.73
N ALA A 92 -2.96 -8.35 -12.55
CA ALA A 92 -3.38 -7.03 -12.11
C ALA A 92 -4.87 -7.00 -11.73
N GLU A 93 -5.74 -7.67 -12.50
CA GLU A 93 -7.18 -7.73 -12.19
C GLU A 93 -7.52 -8.36 -10.84
N ASP A 94 -6.64 -9.21 -10.30
CA ASP A 94 -6.85 -9.90 -9.03
C ASP A 94 -6.47 -9.04 -7.82
N PHE A 95 -5.59 -8.05 -8.00
CA PHE A 95 -5.05 -7.23 -6.91
C PHE A 95 -6.12 -6.44 -6.12
N PRO A 96 -7.11 -5.78 -6.74
CA PRO A 96 -8.19 -5.10 -6.01
C PRO A 96 -9.04 -6.07 -5.18
N ARG A 97 -9.33 -7.25 -5.72
CA ARG A 97 -10.09 -8.31 -5.02
C ARG A 97 -9.28 -8.87 -3.86
N TRP A 98 -7.99 -9.09 -4.08
CA TRP A 98 -7.06 -9.50 -3.04
C TRP A 98 -7.03 -8.47 -1.90
N LEU A 99 -6.97 -7.17 -2.19
CA LEU A 99 -7.03 -6.12 -1.16
C LEU A 99 -8.31 -6.19 -0.33
N LYS A 100 -9.48 -6.36 -0.94
CA LYS A 100 -10.76 -6.53 -0.21
C LYS A 100 -10.76 -7.77 0.67
N ASN A 101 -10.22 -8.88 0.17
CA ASN A 101 -10.15 -10.13 0.92
C ASN A 101 -9.19 -10.02 2.12
N GLN A 102 -8.03 -9.37 1.94
CA GLN A 102 -7.07 -9.13 3.03
C GLN A 102 -7.60 -8.11 4.05
N PHE A 103 -8.34 -7.12 3.58
CA PHE A 103 -8.84 -6.02 4.39
C PHE A 103 -10.37 -5.88 4.24
N PRO A 104 -11.16 -6.70 4.95
CA PRO A 104 -12.62 -6.68 4.81
C PRO A 104 -13.29 -5.34 5.14
N SER A 105 -12.65 -4.49 5.97
CA SER A 105 -13.16 -3.15 6.30
C SER A 105 -12.60 -2.04 5.40
N LEU A 106 -11.90 -2.39 4.30
CA LEU A 106 -11.33 -1.44 3.35
C LEU A 106 -12.42 -0.61 2.67
N LEU A 107 -12.33 0.70 2.88
CA LEU A 107 -13.25 1.71 2.38
C LEU A 107 -12.62 2.60 1.31
N SER A 108 -11.31 2.88 1.36
CA SER A 108 -10.63 3.59 0.28
C SER A 108 -9.15 3.23 0.16
N ILE A 109 -8.62 3.39 -1.05
CA ILE A 109 -7.21 3.15 -1.41
C ILE A 109 -6.54 4.48 -1.75
N HIS A 110 -5.32 4.69 -1.26
CA HIS A 110 -4.51 5.88 -1.50
C HIS A 110 -3.14 5.47 -2.03
N ILE A 111 -2.79 5.94 -3.23
CA ILE A 111 -1.56 5.57 -3.95
C ILE A 111 -0.91 6.80 -4.59
N GLY A 112 0.39 6.71 -4.88
CA GLY A 112 1.07 7.70 -5.72
C GLY A 112 0.64 7.60 -7.19
N LYS A 113 0.74 8.71 -7.94
CA LYS A 113 0.40 8.74 -9.38
C LYS A 113 1.15 7.70 -10.21
N ASN A 114 2.40 7.40 -9.84
CA ASN A 114 3.27 6.45 -10.53
C ASN A 114 3.21 5.04 -9.93
N PHE A 115 2.16 4.71 -9.17
CA PHE A 115 1.98 3.38 -8.60
C PHE A 115 1.71 2.36 -9.69
N HIS A 116 2.41 1.22 -9.61
CA HIS A 116 2.23 0.06 -10.48
C HIS A 116 2.09 -1.19 -9.63
N TYR A 117 1.34 -2.16 -10.11
CA TYR A 117 1.01 -3.39 -9.41
C TYR A 117 0.75 -4.54 -10.39
N GLY A 118 0.53 -5.73 -9.84
CA GLY A 118 0.32 -6.94 -10.63
C GLY A 118 1.58 -7.44 -11.34
N ARG A 119 1.45 -8.63 -11.92
CA ARG A 119 2.52 -9.34 -12.62
C ARG A 119 3.09 -8.47 -13.72
N GLY A 120 4.41 -8.33 -13.72
CA GLY A 120 5.11 -7.53 -14.74
C GLY A 120 4.74 -6.04 -14.71
N ARG A 121 4.21 -5.51 -13.60
CA ARG A 121 3.77 -4.11 -13.48
C ARG A 121 2.67 -3.73 -14.50
N SER A 122 1.84 -4.70 -14.86
CA SER A 122 0.76 -4.54 -15.85
C SER A 122 -0.36 -3.62 -15.39
N GLY A 123 -0.56 -3.49 -14.08
CA GLY A 123 -1.49 -2.53 -13.47
C GLY A 123 -0.84 -1.19 -13.17
N GLN A 124 -1.59 -0.11 -13.33
CA GLN A 124 -1.17 1.27 -13.04
C GLN A 124 -2.24 2.02 -12.25
N SER A 125 -1.90 3.15 -11.63
CA SER A 125 -2.82 3.92 -10.78
C SER A 125 -4.21 4.15 -11.39
N GLN A 126 -4.31 4.47 -12.68
CA GLN A 126 -5.58 4.69 -13.39
C GLN A 126 -6.43 3.42 -13.51
N THR A 127 -5.82 2.26 -13.78
CA THR A 127 -6.55 0.99 -13.85
C THR A 127 -7.04 0.59 -12.47
N LEU A 128 -6.24 0.83 -11.42
CA LEU A 128 -6.65 0.54 -10.05
C LEU A 128 -7.89 1.36 -9.65
N ILE A 129 -7.95 2.63 -10.03
CA ILE A 129 -9.11 3.48 -9.75
C ILE A 129 -10.37 2.90 -10.39
N ARG A 130 -10.31 2.55 -11.68
CA ARG A 130 -11.44 1.96 -12.40
C ARG A 130 -11.89 0.64 -11.76
N ASP A 131 -10.96 -0.28 -11.54
CA ASP A 131 -11.27 -1.63 -11.07
C ASP A 131 -11.73 -1.62 -9.59
N ALA A 132 -11.25 -0.66 -8.79
CA ALA A 132 -11.67 -0.47 -7.40
C ALA A 132 -13.10 0.07 -7.30
N GLN A 133 -13.53 0.96 -8.20
CA GLN A 133 -14.90 1.49 -8.22
C GLN A 133 -15.95 0.39 -8.42
N GLU A 134 -15.66 -0.59 -9.27
CA GLU A 134 -16.52 -1.77 -9.48
C GLU A 134 -16.68 -2.62 -8.21
N LEU A 135 -15.76 -2.50 -7.25
CA LEU A 135 -15.77 -3.19 -5.96
C LEU A 135 -16.26 -2.30 -4.80
N GLY A 136 -16.77 -1.09 -5.10
CA GLY A 136 -17.24 -0.14 -4.10
C GLY A 136 -16.10 0.44 -3.25
N LEU A 137 -14.98 0.78 -3.88
CA LEU A 137 -13.82 1.48 -3.29
C LEU A 137 -13.53 2.81 -3.99
#